data_AF-A0A4Q3CWJ4-F1
#
_entry.id   AF-A0A4Q3CWJ4-F1
#
_cell.length_a   1.000
_cell.length_b   1.000
_cell.length_c   1.000
_cell.angle_alpha   90.00
_cell.angle_beta   90.00
_cell.angle_gamma   90.00
#
_symmetry.space_group_name_H-M   'P 1'
#
loop_
_entity.id
_entity.type
_entity.pdbx_description
1 polymer ?
#
loop_
_entity_poly.entity_id
_entity_poly.type
_entity_poly.pdbx_seq_one_letter_code
_entity_poly.pdbx_strand_id
1 'polypeptide(L)' 'MLDLTVIVPLLNEEESLPELAAWIDRVAQANQYQYEIIFIDDGSTD' A
#
# COMPACT_ATOMS: atom_id res chain seq x y z
N MET A 1 -2.03 9.82 -17.74
CA MET A 1 -1.53 9.07 -16.57
C MET A 1 -2.71 8.37 -15.95
N LEU A 2 -2.50 7.15 -15.44
CA LEU A 2 -3.51 6.45 -14.65
C LEU A 2 -3.33 6.84 -13.19
N ASP A 3 -4.43 7.17 -12.54
CA ASP A 3 -4.47 7.50 -11.11
C ASP A 3 -4.95 6.26 -10.35
N LEU A 4 -4.13 5.75 -9.43
CA LEU A 4 -4.35 4.50 -8.71
C LEU A 4 -4.49 4.74 -7.21
N THR A 5 -5.57 4.25 -6.63
CA THR A 5 -5.73 4.18 -5.17
C THR A 5 -5.53 2.73 -4.74
N VAL A 6 -4.51 2.48 -3.92
CA VAL A 6 -4.21 1.17 -3.36
C VAL A 6 -4.70 1.14 -1.92
N ILE A 7 -5.69 0.31 -1.62
CA ILE A 7 -6.22 0.12 -0.27
C ILE A 7 -5.70 -1.21 0.27
N VAL A 8 -5.01 -1.16 1.41
CA VAL A 8 -4.45 -2.35 2.07
C VAL A 8 -5.06 -2.48 3.46
N PRO A 9 -5.99 -3.44 3.66
CA PRO A 9 -6.41 -3.82 5.00
C PRO A 9 -5.30 -4.62 5.69
N LEU A 10 -5.05 -4.36 6.97
CA LEU A 10 -4.05 -5.05 7.78
C LEU A 10 -4.41 -5.04 9.28
N LEU A 11 -3.85 -5.98 10.04
CA LEU A 11 -3.99 -6.04 11.50
C LEU A 11 -2.66 -6.49 12.13
N ASN A 12 -2.10 -5.68 13.03
CA ASN A 12 -0.84 -5.96 13.76
C ASN A 12 0.41 -6.20 12.86
N GLU A 13 0.44 -5.65 11.64
CA GLU A 13 1.54 -5.82 10.68
C GLU A 13 2.46 -4.58 10.53
N GLU A 14 2.58 -3.74 11.57
CA GLU A 14 3.29 -2.45 11.49
C GLU A 14 4.76 -2.58 11.02
N GLU A 15 5.44 -3.66 11.39
CA GLU A 15 6.85 -3.89 11.07
C GLU A 15 7.09 -4.14 9.56
N SER A 16 6.10 -4.69 8.84
CA SER A 16 6.22 -5.02 7.41
C SER A 16 5.79 -3.86 6.49
N LEU A 17 5.09 -2.85 7.01
CA LEU A 17 4.57 -1.71 6.23
C LEU A 17 5.65 -0.94 5.47
N PRO A 18 6.83 -0.62 6.06
CA PRO A 18 7.87 0.10 5.33
C PRO A 18 8.38 -0.67 4.11
N GLU A 19 8.51 -2.00 4.23
CA GLU A 19 8.92 -2.85 3.11
C GLU A 19 7.84 -2.91 2.03
N LEU A 20 6.59 -3.17 2.41
CA LEU A 20 5.46 -3.20 1.48
C LEU A 20 5.30 -1.88 0.71
N ALA A 21 5.38 -0.74 1.42
CA ALA A 21 5.29 0.57 0.82
C ALA A 21 6.43 0.82 -0.19
N ALA A 22 7.67 0.42 0.13
CA ALA A 22 8.81 0.54 -0.76
C ALA A 22 8.67 -0.31 -2.04
N TRP A 23 8.07 -1.51 -1.93
CA TRP A 23 7.79 -2.35 -3.09
C TRP A 23 6.72 -1.72 -3.99
N ILE A 24 5.63 -1.19 -3.42
CA ILE A 24 4.57 -0.52 -4.18
C ILE A 24 5.13 0.72 -4.88
N ASP A 25 5.90 1.56 -4.17
CA ASP A 25 6.55 2.76 -4.72
C ASP A 25 7.45 2.42 -5.91
N ARG A 26 8.31 1.40 -5.78
CA ARG A 26 9.18 0.95 -6.88
C ARG A 26 8.40 0.59 -8.14
N VAL A 27 7.28 -0.14 -7.99
CA VAL A 27 6.44 -0.54 -9.14
C VAL A 27 5.72 0.67 -9.72
N ALA A 28 5.17 1.54 -8.88
CA ALA A 28 4.45 2.72 -9.31
C ALA A 28 5.34 3.70 -10.08
N GLN A 29 6.57 3.95 -9.58
CA GLN A 29 7.55 4.78 -10.28
C GLN A 29 7.96 4.19 -11.63
N ALA A 30 8.23 2.88 -11.68
CA ALA A 30 8.63 2.20 -12.93
C ALA A 30 7.55 2.27 -14.03
N ASN A 31 6.28 2.36 -13.64
CA ASN A 31 5.15 2.46 -14.56
C ASN A 31 4.60 3.89 -14.70
N GLN A 32 5.23 4.87 -14.04
CA GLN A 32 4.83 6.29 -14.07
C GLN A 32 3.37 6.51 -13.65
N TYR A 33 2.90 5.77 -12.64
CA TYR A 33 1.56 5.96 -12.07
C TYR A 33 1.54 7.16 -11.13
N GLN A 34 0.43 7.90 -11.14
CA GLN A 34 0.02 8.71 -10.00
C GLN A 34 -0.69 7.77 -9.03
N TYR A 35 -0.29 7.77 -7.76
CA TYR A 35 -0.87 6.83 -6.81
C TYR A 35 -0.92 7.38 -5.39
N GLU A 36 -1.84 6.81 -4.63
CA GLU A 36 -1.92 6.92 -3.18
C GLU A 36 -2.02 5.51 -2.58
N ILE A 37 -1.51 5.36 -1.36
CA ILE A 37 -1.63 4.11 -0.59
C ILE A 37 -2.35 4.46 0.71
N ILE A 38 -3.41 3.71 0.99
CA ILE A 38 -4.20 3.85 2.21
C ILE A 38 -4.12 2.53 2.96
N PHE A 39 -3.42 2.55 4.10
CA PHE A 39 -3.39 1.46 5.06
C PHE A 39 -4.56 1.61 6.02
N ILE A 40 -5.38 0.57 6.15
CA ILE A 40 -6.55 0.56 7.03
C ILE A 40 -6.35 -0.57 8.03
N ASP A 41 -6.35 -0.22 9.32
CA ASP A 41 -6.55 -1.21 10.37
C ASP A 41 -7.95 -1.80 10.18
N ASP A 42 -8.02 -3.05 9.72
CA ASP A 42 -9.28 -3.70 9.40
C ASP A 42 -9.94 -4.34 10.62
N GLY A 43 -9.25 -4.36 11.76
CA GLY A 43 -9.72 -4.97 13.00
C GLY A 43 -10.17 -6.41 12.82
N SER A 44 -9.65 -7.11 11.80
CA SER A 44 -10.08 -8.45 11.43
C SER A 44 -9.69 -9.45 12.51
N THR A 45 -10.62 -9.70 13.43
CA THR A 45 -10.66 -10.93 14.21
C THR A 45 -11.29 -11.98 13.32
N ASP A 46 -10.50 -12.64 12.47
CA ASP A 46 -10.95 -13.94 11.98
C ASP A 46 -11.19 -14.90 13.18
#